data_AF-A0A1V1P7C8-F1
#
_entry.id   AF-A0A1V1P7C8-F1
#
_cell.length_a   1.000
_cell.length_b   1.000
_cell.length_c   1.000
_cell.angle_alpha   90.00
_cell.angle_beta   90.00
_cell.angle_gamma   90.00
#
_symmetry.space_group_name_H-M   'P 1'
#
loop_
_entity.id
_entity.type
_entity.pdbx_description
1 polymer ?
#
loop_
_entity_poly.entity_id
_entity_poly.type
_entity_poly.pdbx_seq_one_letter_code
_entity_poly.pdbx_strand_id
1 'polypeptide(L)'
;MVMGATGAIGSVCCRLLALAFDNVYMVGRNMAKLLALKQSILEEAPDVKIHVTTQANKYLPEMDVIVTATSGAGKTVLDITKVKPGCVITDVARPLDLSPEDVKKRPDVLVIESGEILLPGNVEMNNIGLPPNVAYACLAETIVLALEGRFETFTIGRDIEWQKVKEIYQLGLKHGMKLAAISGVNGVYSDEDIQKVKELALAARKEQEDEYKTPWIGD
;
A
#
# COMPACT_ATOMS: atom_id res chain seq x y z
N MET A 1 7.94 2.05 2.53
CA MET A 1 8.29 2.48 1.15
C MET A 1 7.03 2.70 0.35
N VAL A 2 7.03 3.65 -0.58
CA VAL A 2 5.94 3.89 -1.53
C VAL A 2 6.46 3.82 -2.96
N MET A 3 5.95 2.84 -3.72
CA MET A 3 6.18 2.69 -5.16
C MET A 3 5.15 3.50 -5.93
N GLY A 4 5.61 4.34 -6.87
CA GLY A 4 4.73 5.29 -7.54
C GLY A 4 4.49 6.56 -6.71
N ALA A 5 5.45 6.93 -5.87
CA ALA A 5 5.34 8.03 -4.89
C ALA A 5 4.88 9.37 -5.48
N THR A 6 5.21 9.67 -6.75
CA THR A 6 4.82 10.93 -7.41
C THR A 6 3.46 10.84 -8.13
N GLY A 7 2.74 9.73 -7.98
CA GLY A 7 1.37 9.57 -8.48
C GLY A 7 0.34 10.19 -7.53
N ALA A 8 -0.91 10.25 -7.97
CA ALA A 8 -2.00 10.85 -7.20
C ALA A 8 -2.15 10.19 -5.82
N ILE A 9 -2.40 8.88 -5.81
CA ILE A 9 -2.51 8.07 -4.58
C ILE A 9 -1.16 7.96 -3.87
N GLY A 10 -0.08 7.67 -4.60
CA GLY A 10 1.25 7.50 -4.02
C GLY A 10 1.72 8.73 -3.24
N SER A 11 1.43 9.95 -3.70
CA SER A 11 1.84 11.17 -3.03
C SER A 11 1.12 11.38 -1.69
N VAL A 12 -0.17 11.03 -1.64
CA VAL A 12 -0.96 11.01 -0.40
C VAL A 12 -0.44 9.94 0.55
N CYS A 13 -0.15 8.73 0.05
CA CYS A 13 0.43 7.67 0.87
C CYS A 13 1.76 8.11 1.50
N CYS A 14 2.62 8.81 0.75
CA CYS A 14 3.88 9.34 1.28
C CYS A 14 3.63 10.30 2.46
N ARG A 15 2.66 11.22 2.31
CA ARG A 15 2.28 12.16 3.36
C ARG A 15 1.72 11.48 4.60
N LEU A 16 0.76 10.57 4.42
CA LEU A 16 0.15 9.85 5.55
C LEU A 16 1.16 8.97 6.28
N LEU A 17 2.05 8.28 5.55
CA LEU A 17 3.11 7.49 6.16
C LEU A 17 4.14 8.35 6.88
N ALA A 18 4.40 9.57 6.41
CA ALA A 18 5.31 10.49 7.10
C ALA A 18 4.78 10.95 8.48
N LEU A 19 3.49 10.82 8.73
CA LEU A 19 2.88 11.08 10.04
C LEU A 19 2.96 9.87 11.00
N ALA A 20 3.26 8.68 10.48
CA ALA A 20 3.20 7.43 11.23
C ALA A 20 4.54 6.68 11.32
N PHE A 21 5.52 7.05 10.50
CA PHE A 21 6.82 6.39 10.41
C PHE A 21 7.96 7.40 10.46
N ASP A 22 9.06 7.03 11.14
CA ASP A 22 10.27 7.85 11.21
C ASP A 22 11.02 7.91 9.88
N ASN A 23 10.90 6.87 9.04
CA ASN A 23 11.62 6.74 7.77
C ASN A 23 10.66 6.42 6.63
N VAL A 24 10.61 7.28 5.62
CA VAL A 24 9.77 7.09 4.43
C VAL A 24 10.65 7.02 3.19
N TYR A 25 10.54 5.91 2.46
CA TYR A 25 11.24 5.68 1.21
C TYR A 25 10.28 5.89 0.03
N MET A 26 10.58 6.88 -0.81
CA MET A 26 9.77 7.26 -1.97
C MET A 26 10.43 6.79 -3.25
N VAL A 27 9.70 6.02 -4.05
CA VAL A 27 10.18 5.47 -5.31
C VAL A 27 9.34 5.98 -6.47
N GLY A 28 10.00 6.52 -7.49
CA GLY A 28 9.35 7.05 -8.68
C GLY A 28 10.32 7.19 -9.85
N ARG A 29 9.80 7.51 -11.04
CA ARG A 29 10.62 7.58 -12.25
C ARG A 29 11.31 8.93 -12.46
N ASN A 30 10.84 9.98 -11.80
CA ASN A 30 11.32 11.34 -12.00
C ASN A 30 11.89 11.90 -10.69
N MET A 31 13.21 12.06 -10.65
CA MET A 31 13.92 12.53 -9.45
C MET A 31 13.52 13.96 -9.06
N ALA A 32 13.31 14.87 -10.01
CA ALA A 32 12.90 16.24 -9.73
C ALA A 32 11.53 16.27 -9.01
N LYS A 33 10.56 15.46 -9.48
CA LYS A 33 9.25 15.33 -8.81
C LYS A 33 9.36 14.71 -7.42
N LEU A 34 10.23 13.72 -7.24
CA LEU A 34 10.48 13.12 -5.92
C LEU A 34 11.06 14.14 -4.94
N LEU A 35 12.02 14.95 -5.37
CA LEU A 35 12.63 15.99 -4.55
C LEU A 35 11.62 17.09 -4.20
N ALA A 36 10.80 17.53 -5.15
CA ALA A 36 9.74 18.50 -4.90
C ALA A 36 8.71 17.99 -3.88
N LEU A 37 8.26 16.74 -4.02
CA LEU A 37 7.34 16.13 -3.07
C LEU A 37 7.99 15.93 -1.69
N LYS A 38 9.26 15.49 -1.64
CA LYS A 38 10.02 15.42 -0.39
C LYS A 38 10.06 16.77 0.32
N GLN A 39 10.36 17.86 -0.39
CA GLN A 39 10.41 19.19 0.19
C GLN A 39 9.05 19.60 0.77
N SER A 40 7.96 19.41 0.01
CA SER A 40 6.60 19.70 0.47
C SER A 40 6.21 18.89 1.71
N ILE A 41 6.59 17.61 1.81
CA ILE A 41 6.28 16.79 3.00
C ILE A 41 7.04 17.30 4.23
N LEU A 42 8.31 17.70 4.07
CA LEU A 42 9.15 18.18 5.17
C LEU A 42 8.69 19.53 5.74
N GLU A 43 7.94 20.32 4.98
CA GLU A 43 7.28 21.54 5.49
C GLU A 43 6.17 21.20 6.49
N GLU A 44 5.50 20.07 6.32
CA GLU A 44 4.39 19.61 7.18
C GLU A 44 4.87 18.68 8.31
N ALA A 45 5.91 17.89 8.05
CA ALA A 45 6.47 16.89 8.96
C ALA A 45 8.02 16.98 8.95
N PRO A 46 8.61 17.94 9.68
CA PRO A 46 10.06 18.22 9.59
C PRO A 46 10.95 17.11 10.17
N ASP A 47 10.42 16.29 11.09
CA ASP A 47 11.20 15.27 11.80
C ASP A 47 11.35 13.94 11.03
N VAL A 48 10.55 13.74 9.98
CA VAL A 48 10.57 12.50 9.20
C VAL A 48 11.80 12.42 8.28
N LYS A 49 12.43 11.24 8.24
CA LYS A 49 13.55 10.97 7.32
C LYS A 49 13.02 10.47 5.99
N ILE A 50 13.10 11.32 4.97
CA ILE A 50 12.65 10.98 3.61
C ILE A 50 13.84 10.58 2.72
N HIS A 51 13.79 9.36 2.21
CA HIS A 51 14.72 8.82 1.23
C HIS A 51 14.04 8.74 -0.13
N VAL A 52 14.73 9.18 -1.18
CA VAL A 52 14.19 9.13 -2.56
C VAL A 52 15.08 8.27 -3.44
N THR A 53 14.46 7.53 -4.36
CA THR A 53 15.19 6.72 -5.34
C THR A 53 14.40 6.54 -6.63
N THR A 54 15.11 6.45 -7.74
CA THR A 54 14.55 6.02 -9.04
C THR A 54 14.76 4.53 -9.30
N GLN A 55 15.48 3.84 -8.42
CA GLN A 55 15.73 2.40 -8.50
C GLN A 55 14.77 1.64 -7.59
N ALA A 56 13.84 0.90 -8.21
CA ALA A 56 12.77 0.16 -7.52
C ALA A 56 13.29 -0.80 -6.45
N ASN A 57 14.31 -1.59 -6.79
CA ASN A 57 14.73 -2.71 -5.95
C ASN A 57 15.79 -2.36 -4.90
N LYS A 58 16.27 -1.11 -4.89
CA LYS A 58 17.49 -0.72 -4.15
C LYS A 58 17.40 -0.99 -2.65
N TYR A 59 16.26 -0.68 -2.04
CA TYR A 59 16.07 -0.76 -0.58
C TYR A 59 15.06 -1.83 -0.15
N LEU A 60 14.56 -2.67 -1.07
CA LEU A 60 13.57 -3.72 -0.73
C LEU A 60 14.02 -4.66 0.40
N PRO A 61 15.30 -5.06 0.52
CA PRO A 61 15.74 -5.93 1.62
C PRO A 61 15.59 -5.33 3.01
N GLU A 62 15.44 -4.01 3.11
CA GLU A 62 15.39 -3.28 4.38
C GLU A 62 13.96 -2.91 4.80
N MET A 63 12.97 -3.04 3.91
CA MET A 63 11.63 -2.50 4.13
C MET A 63 10.72 -3.44 4.93
N ASP A 64 10.07 -2.88 5.96
CA ASP A 64 9.02 -3.58 6.72
C ASP A 64 7.62 -3.41 6.12
N VAL A 65 7.37 -2.26 5.46
CA VAL A 65 6.08 -1.94 4.83
C VAL A 65 6.32 -1.34 3.44
N ILE A 66 5.62 -1.83 2.43
CA ILE A 66 5.64 -1.32 1.06
C ILE A 66 4.20 -1.03 0.61
N VAL A 67 3.96 0.16 0.06
CA VAL A 67 2.71 0.49 -0.65
C VAL A 67 3.00 0.58 -2.14
N THR A 68 2.29 -0.17 -2.97
CA THR A 68 2.34 -0.05 -4.42
C THR A 68 1.13 0.72 -4.93
N ALA A 69 1.39 1.85 -5.60
CA ALA A 69 0.36 2.74 -6.13
C ALA A 69 0.78 3.23 -7.52
N THR A 70 1.15 2.29 -8.40
CA THR A 70 1.62 2.63 -9.74
C THR A 70 0.50 2.60 -10.79
N SER A 71 0.74 3.29 -11.90
CA SER A 71 -0.11 3.23 -13.09
C SER A 71 0.55 2.38 -14.19
N GLY A 72 1.41 1.42 -13.79
CA GLY A 72 2.36 0.74 -14.66
C GLY A 72 1.79 -0.41 -15.49
N ALA A 73 0.50 -0.75 -15.30
CA ALA A 73 -0.29 -1.78 -15.97
C ALA A 73 0.55 -2.90 -16.63
N GLY A 74 0.79 -3.98 -15.89
CA GLY A 74 1.42 -5.21 -16.41
C GLY A 74 2.95 -5.19 -16.48
N LYS A 75 3.61 -4.17 -15.95
CA LYS A 75 5.07 -4.15 -15.79
C LYS A 75 5.45 -4.49 -14.35
N THR A 76 6.45 -5.34 -14.18
CA THR A 76 7.03 -5.65 -12.88
C THR A 76 7.45 -4.38 -12.16
N VAL A 77 6.79 -4.06 -11.05
CA VAL A 77 7.03 -2.84 -10.27
C VAL A 77 8.18 -3.03 -9.30
N LEU A 78 8.30 -4.22 -8.72
CA LEU A 78 9.36 -4.61 -7.80
C LEU A 78 9.67 -6.10 -7.97
N ASP A 79 10.86 -6.50 -7.55
CA ASP A 79 11.25 -7.90 -7.44
C ASP A 79 10.96 -8.39 -6.02
N ILE A 80 9.85 -9.13 -5.86
CA ILE A 80 9.38 -9.60 -4.54
C ILE A 80 10.39 -10.53 -3.86
N THR A 81 11.23 -11.22 -4.63
CA THR A 81 12.24 -12.14 -4.07
C THR A 81 13.30 -11.40 -3.23
N LYS A 82 13.46 -10.10 -3.44
CA LYS A 82 14.40 -9.24 -2.71
C LYS A 82 13.80 -8.56 -1.48
N VAL A 83 12.51 -8.76 -1.23
CA VAL A 83 11.80 -8.11 -0.12
C VAL A 83 12.23 -8.73 1.21
N LYS A 84 12.29 -7.93 2.27
CA LYS A 84 12.56 -8.44 3.63
C LYS A 84 11.53 -9.50 4.04
N PRO A 85 11.93 -10.68 4.57
CA PRO A 85 10.98 -11.60 5.18
C PRO A 85 10.13 -10.91 6.26
N GLY A 86 8.82 -11.13 6.23
CA GLY A 86 7.85 -10.49 7.11
C GLY A 86 7.45 -9.07 6.71
N CYS A 87 7.88 -8.58 5.54
CA CYS A 87 7.36 -7.33 4.99
C CYS A 87 5.85 -7.44 4.74
N VAL A 88 5.13 -6.34 4.96
CA VAL A 88 3.73 -6.17 4.54
C VAL A 88 3.70 -5.31 3.29
N ILE A 89 3.10 -5.82 2.22
CA ILE A 89 2.90 -5.09 0.97
C ILE A 89 1.41 -4.80 0.81
N THR A 90 1.07 -3.55 0.56
CA THR A 90 -0.29 -3.11 0.26
C THR A 90 -0.35 -2.69 -1.21
N ASP A 91 -1.03 -3.48 -2.03
CA ASP A 91 -1.21 -3.20 -3.46
C ASP A 91 -2.52 -2.46 -3.72
N VAL A 92 -2.37 -1.17 -4.02
CA VAL A 92 -3.46 -0.22 -4.25
C VAL A 92 -3.68 0.00 -5.75
N ALA A 93 -2.88 -0.64 -6.62
CA ALA A 93 -2.99 -0.48 -8.05
C ALA A 93 -4.21 -1.23 -8.62
N ARG A 94 -4.73 -0.71 -9.74
CA ARG A 94 -5.75 -1.37 -10.57
C ARG A 94 -5.38 -1.16 -12.05
N PRO A 95 -5.07 -2.23 -12.81
CA PRO A 95 -4.83 -3.62 -12.35
C PRO A 95 -3.71 -3.71 -11.28
N LEU A 96 -3.70 -4.78 -10.50
CA LEU A 96 -2.71 -5.04 -9.46
C LEU A 96 -1.27 -5.02 -10.02
N ASP A 97 -0.34 -4.53 -9.21
CA ASP A 97 1.09 -4.46 -9.52
C ASP A 97 1.80 -5.81 -9.29
N LEU A 98 1.27 -6.66 -8.39
CA LEU A 98 1.80 -7.99 -8.07
C LEU A 98 0.89 -9.12 -8.59
N SER A 99 1.48 -10.07 -9.32
CA SER A 99 0.78 -11.27 -9.79
C SER A 99 0.67 -12.35 -8.71
N PRO A 100 -0.33 -13.25 -8.74
CA PRO A 100 -0.40 -14.40 -7.84
C PRO A 100 0.89 -15.25 -7.85
N GLU A 101 1.54 -15.38 -9.01
CA GLU A 101 2.80 -16.08 -9.22
C GLU A 101 3.96 -15.38 -8.51
N ASP A 102 3.96 -14.05 -8.46
CA ASP A 102 4.94 -13.29 -7.67
C ASP A 102 4.70 -13.49 -6.17
N VAL A 103 3.46 -13.33 -5.71
CA VAL A 103 3.11 -13.52 -4.28
C VAL A 103 3.49 -14.92 -3.81
N LYS A 104 3.26 -15.95 -4.62
CA LYS A 104 3.60 -17.34 -4.29
C LYS A 104 5.09 -17.58 -4.07
N LYS A 105 5.98 -16.78 -4.66
CA LYS A 105 7.44 -16.90 -4.47
C LYS A 105 7.86 -16.54 -3.04
N ARG A 106 7.04 -15.81 -2.29
CA ARG A 106 7.34 -15.28 -0.95
C ARG A 106 6.18 -15.49 0.02
N PRO A 107 5.94 -16.74 0.46
CA PRO A 107 4.87 -17.04 1.42
C PRO A 107 5.13 -16.46 2.81
N ASP A 108 6.33 -15.94 3.05
CA ASP A 108 6.79 -15.22 4.24
C ASP A 108 6.59 -13.69 4.14
N VAL A 109 5.90 -13.21 3.11
CA VAL A 109 5.53 -11.80 2.90
C VAL A 109 4.00 -11.69 2.83
N LEU A 110 3.41 -10.76 3.57
CA LEU A 110 1.97 -10.53 3.54
C LEU A 110 1.63 -9.54 2.42
N VAL A 111 0.92 -9.96 1.38
CA VAL A 111 0.49 -9.10 0.27
C VAL A 111 -1.01 -8.86 0.37
N ILE A 112 -1.39 -7.62 0.63
CA ILE A 112 -2.76 -7.16 0.83
C ILE A 112 -3.22 -6.43 -0.43
N GLU A 113 -4.31 -6.88 -1.02
CA GLU A 113 -5.06 -6.11 -2.01
C GLU A 113 -5.88 -5.05 -1.29
N SER A 114 -5.70 -3.78 -1.65
CA SER A 114 -6.25 -2.66 -0.87
C SER A 114 -7.13 -1.74 -1.68
N GLY A 115 -7.82 -0.85 -0.96
CA GLY A 115 -8.79 0.09 -1.53
C GLY A 115 -10.22 -0.42 -1.48
N GLU A 116 -10.56 -1.27 -0.50
CA GLU A 116 -11.90 -1.85 -0.32
C GLU A 116 -12.56 -1.37 0.97
N ILE A 117 -13.84 -1.03 0.89
CA ILE A 117 -14.65 -0.46 1.96
C ILE A 117 -15.90 -1.31 2.15
N LEU A 118 -16.15 -1.71 3.40
CA LEU A 118 -17.41 -2.34 3.80
C LEU A 118 -18.47 -1.25 3.99
N LEU A 119 -19.52 -1.32 3.18
CA LEU A 119 -20.67 -0.44 3.23
C LEU A 119 -21.69 -0.90 4.30
N PRO A 120 -22.33 0.05 5.01
CA PRO A 120 -23.36 -0.24 5.99
C PRO A 120 -24.71 -0.58 5.33
N GLY A 121 -25.58 -1.27 6.07
CA GLY A 121 -26.95 -1.56 5.64
C GLY A 121 -27.07 -2.72 4.66
N ASN A 122 -28.14 -2.75 3.88
CA ASN A 122 -28.37 -3.76 2.84
C ASN A 122 -28.16 -3.11 1.46
N VAL A 123 -27.00 -3.37 0.84
CA VAL A 123 -26.61 -2.71 -0.41
C VAL A 123 -27.03 -3.57 -1.60
N GLU A 124 -27.84 -2.99 -2.49
CA GLU A 124 -28.17 -3.58 -3.78
C GLU A 124 -27.31 -2.92 -4.87
N MET A 125 -26.38 -3.67 -5.45
CA MET A 125 -25.52 -3.21 -6.53
C MET A 125 -25.17 -4.36 -7.48
N ASN A 126 -24.78 -4.02 -8.70
CA ASN A 126 -24.26 -5.01 -9.66
C ASN A 126 -22.96 -5.64 -9.15
N ASN A 127 -22.65 -6.84 -9.61
CA ASN A 127 -21.39 -7.52 -9.27
C ASN A 127 -20.20 -6.75 -9.87
N ILE A 128 -19.34 -6.21 -9.01
CA ILE A 128 -18.10 -5.50 -9.35
C ILE A 128 -16.83 -6.31 -9.06
N GLY A 129 -16.98 -7.61 -8.78
CA GLY A 129 -15.89 -8.53 -8.46
C GLY A 129 -15.44 -8.49 -7.00
N LEU A 130 -16.28 -7.98 -6.09
CA LEU A 130 -16.00 -7.88 -4.66
C LEU A 130 -17.04 -8.64 -3.83
N PRO A 131 -16.74 -9.01 -2.56
CA PRO A 131 -17.71 -9.61 -1.66
C PRO A 131 -18.97 -8.75 -1.46
N PRO A 132 -20.09 -9.34 -0.98
CA PRO A 132 -21.30 -8.60 -0.66
C PRO A 132 -21.02 -7.41 0.25
N ASN A 133 -21.70 -6.28 0.00
CA ASN A 133 -21.53 -5.01 0.72
C ASN A 133 -20.12 -4.39 0.67
N VAL A 134 -19.19 -4.92 -0.13
CA VAL A 134 -17.86 -4.33 -0.28
C VAL A 134 -17.78 -3.55 -1.59
N ALA A 135 -17.27 -2.33 -1.52
CA ALA A 135 -17.05 -1.46 -2.67
C ALA A 135 -15.61 -0.96 -2.72
N TYR A 136 -15.13 -0.65 -3.93
CA TYR A 136 -13.87 0.09 -4.06
C TYR A 136 -13.98 1.46 -3.40
N ALA A 137 -12.88 1.94 -2.82
CA ALA A 137 -12.84 3.21 -2.10
C ALA A 137 -13.26 4.41 -2.97
N CYS A 138 -12.97 4.38 -4.26
CA CYS A 138 -13.42 5.42 -5.21
C CYS A 138 -14.95 5.44 -5.40
N LEU A 139 -15.60 4.26 -5.36
CA LEU A 139 -17.05 4.18 -5.38
C LEU A 139 -17.65 4.59 -4.02
N ALA A 140 -17.02 4.18 -2.92
CA ALA A 140 -17.42 4.58 -1.58
C ALA A 140 -17.34 6.11 -1.39
N GLU A 141 -16.35 6.80 -1.97
CA GLU A 141 -16.27 8.26 -2.02
C GLU A 141 -17.52 8.86 -2.70
N THR A 142 -17.91 8.32 -3.86
CA THR A 142 -19.11 8.79 -4.57
C THR A 142 -20.38 8.59 -3.72
N ILE A 143 -20.51 7.44 -3.07
CA ILE A 143 -21.65 7.12 -2.21
C ILE A 143 -21.73 8.09 -1.04
N VAL A 144 -20.62 8.31 -0.32
CA VAL A 144 -20.66 9.16 0.88
C VAL A 144 -20.89 10.63 0.55
N LEU A 145 -20.36 11.12 -0.59
CA LEU A 145 -20.65 12.47 -1.07
C LEU A 145 -22.14 12.64 -1.40
N ALA A 146 -22.75 11.64 -2.04
CA ALA A 146 -24.20 11.65 -2.32
C ALA A 146 -25.03 11.65 -1.03
N LEU A 147 -24.64 10.87 -0.02
CA LEU A 147 -25.30 10.85 1.30
C LEU A 147 -25.18 12.20 2.04
N GLU A 148 -24.09 12.93 1.85
CA GLU A 148 -23.91 14.29 2.37
C GLU A 148 -24.58 15.37 1.50
N GLY A 149 -25.19 15.01 0.37
CA GLY A 149 -25.76 15.97 -0.57
C GLY A 149 -24.72 16.86 -1.26
N ARG A 150 -23.46 16.40 -1.35
CA ARG A 150 -22.34 17.12 -1.94
C ARG A 150 -22.12 16.69 -3.39
N PHE A 151 -22.66 17.49 -4.30
CA PHE A 151 -22.57 17.24 -5.75
C PHE A 151 -21.46 18.11 -6.36
N GLU A 152 -20.21 17.76 -6.06
CA GLU A 152 -19.04 18.50 -6.49
C GLU A 152 -17.93 17.55 -6.99
N THR A 153 -16.98 18.11 -7.72
CA THR A 153 -15.76 17.40 -8.12
C THR A 153 -14.80 17.37 -6.93
N PHE A 154 -15.03 16.45 -5.99
CA PHE A 154 -14.30 16.41 -4.72
C PHE A 154 -12.81 16.06 -4.91
N THR A 155 -12.54 14.91 -5.55
CA THR A 155 -11.18 14.46 -5.93
C THR A 155 -11.04 14.40 -7.45
N ILE A 156 -10.08 15.15 -8.00
CA ILE A 156 -9.77 15.10 -9.44
C ILE A 156 -8.30 15.37 -9.72
N GLY A 157 -7.79 14.75 -10.79
CA GLY A 157 -6.44 15.01 -11.27
C GLY A 157 -5.37 14.28 -10.47
N ARG A 158 -4.15 14.80 -10.53
CA ARG A 158 -2.96 14.17 -9.92
C ARG A 158 -2.55 14.80 -8.59
N ASP A 159 -2.95 16.04 -8.37
CA ASP A 159 -2.59 16.79 -7.17
C ASP A 159 -3.75 16.67 -6.17
N ILE A 160 -3.81 15.50 -5.52
CA ILE A 160 -4.81 15.24 -4.48
C ILE A 160 -4.42 16.01 -3.22
N GLU A 161 -5.34 16.84 -2.74
CA GLU A 161 -5.25 17.49 -1.44
C GLU A 161 -5.39 16.44 -0.35
N TRP A 162 -4.31 16.14 0.36
CA TRP A 162 -4.31 15.06 1.34
C TRP A 162 -5.25 15.35 2.54
N GLN A 163 -5.56 16.62 2.81
CA GLN A 163 -6.54 17.02 3.82
C GLN A 163 -7.95 16.54 3.45
N LYS A 164 -8.32 16.57 2.16
CA LYS A 164 -9.61 16.04 1.68
C LYS A 164 -9.73 14.53 1.90
N VAL A 165 -8.61 13.81 1.93
CA VAL A 165 -8.58 12.37 2.24
C VAL A 165 -8.99 12.11 3.69
N LYS A 166 -8.58 12.98 4.63
CA LYS A 166 -9.06 12.91 6.03
C LYS A 166 -10.55 13.23 6.11
N GLU A 167 -10.99 14.25 5.39
CA GLU A 167 -12.39 14.67 5.35
C GLU A 167 -13.31 13.55 4.84
N ILE A 168 -13.00 12.97 3.67
CA ILE A 168 -13.82 11.89 3.10
C ILE A 168 -13.82 10.64 3.98
N TYR A 169 -12.70 10.34 4.65
CA TYR A 169 -12.63 9.24 5.60
C TYR A 169 -13.53 9.47 6.81
N GLN A 170 -13.55 10.69 7.38
CA GLN A 170 -14.44 11.05 8.48
C GLN A 170 -15.91 10.98 8.07
N LEU A 171 -16.25 11.42 6.86
CA LEU A 171 -17.60 11.27 6.32
C LEU A 171 -17.98 9.79 6.17
N GLY A 172 -17.06 8.95 5.69
CA GLY A 172 -17.28 7.51 5.59
C GLY A 172 -17.61 6.89 6.95
N LEU A 173 -16.82 7.22 7.97
CA LEU A 173 -17.06 6.77 9.35
C LEU A 173 -18.39 7.28 9.90
N LYS A 174 -18.74 8.56 9.65
CA LYS A 174 -20.02 9.16 10.05
C LYS A 174 -21.21 8.37 9.52
N HIS A 175 -21.12 7.86 8.29
CA HIS A 175 -22.16 7.04 7.66
C HIS A 175 -22.09 5.56 8.01
N GLY A 176 -21.09 5.11 8.78
CA GLY A 176 -20.95 3.72 9.21
C GLY A 176 -20.14 2.83 8.27
N MET A 177 -19.43 3.41 7.30
CA MET A 177 -18.46 2.68 6.48
C MET A 177 -17.29 2.20 7.33
N LYS A 178 -16.75 1.03 6.97
CA LYS A 178 -15.57 0.44 7.63
C LYS A 178 -14.57 0.01 6.58
N LEU A 179 -13.31 -0.13 6.98
CA LEU A 179 -12.35 -0.86 6.13
C LEU A 179 -12.89 -2.28 5.91
N ALA A 180 -12.79 -2.77 4.67
CA ALA A 180 -13.12 -4.16 4.38
C ALA A 180 -12.14 -5.12 5.07
N ALA A 181 -12.45 -6.41 5.02
CA ALA A 181 -11.54 -7.44 5.52
C ALA A 181 -10.21 -7.40 4.75
N ILE A 182 -9.12 -7.80 5.41
CA ILE A 182 -7.80 -7.87 4.78
C ILE A 182 -7.84 -8.98 3.74
N SER A 183 -7.74 -8.64 2.46
CA SER A 183 -7.79 -9.57 1.34
C SER A 183 -6.45 -9.62 0.61
N GLY A 184 -6.16 -10.75 -0.02
CA GLY A 184 -5.03 -10.92 -0.92
C GLY A 184 -5.44 -11.76 -2.13
N VAL A 185 -4.46 -12.27 -2.88
CA VAL A 185 -4.67 -13.00 -4.14
C VAL A 185 -5.58 -14.22 -4.06
N ASN A 186 -5.80 -14.78 -2.86
CA ASN A 186 -6.65 -15.94 -2.61
C ASN A 186 -7.96 -15.59 -1.88
N GLY A 187 -8.28 -14.31 -1.72
CA GLY A 187 -9.45 -13.83 -0.97
C GLY A 187 -9.08 -13.30 0.42
N VAL A 188 -10.06 -13.32 1.33
CA VAL A 188 -9.93 -12.77 2.69
C VAL A 188 -8.99 -13.64 3.53
N TYR A 189 -8.03 -13.01 4.19
CA TYR A 189 -7.12 -13.65 5.13
C TYR A 189 -7.81 -13.95 6.47
N SER A 190 -7.58 -15.14 7.02
CA SER A 190 -7.87 -15.44 8.42
C SER A 190 -6.70 -15.07 9.34
N ASP A 191 -6.94 -15.08 10.65
CA ASP A 191 -5.88 -14.91 11.64
C ASP A 191 -4.82 -16.01 11.54
N GLU A 192 -5.22 -17.25 11.21
CA GLU A 192 -4.30 -18.36 10.97
C GLU A 192 -3.42 -18.15 9.74
N ASP A 193 -3.96 -17.56 8.66
CA ASP A 193 -3.15 -17.24 7.48
C ASP A 193 -2.05 -16.23 7.83
N ILE A 194 -2.40 -15.16 8.56
CA ILE A 194 -1.45 -14.13 9.00
C ILE A 194 -0.40 -14.73 9.95
N GLN A 195 -0.83 -15.59 10.87
CA GLN A 195 0.07 -16.27 11.80
C GLN A 195 1.04 -17.19 11.06
N LYS A 196 0.58 -17.89 10.02
CA LYS A 196 1.45 -18.71 9.16
C LYS A 196 2.48 -17.89 8.40
N VAL A 197 2.10 -16.74 7.85
CA VAL A 197 3.05 -15.81 7.20
C VAL A 197 4.12 -15.36 8.20
N LYS A 198 3.72 -15.04 9.42
CA LYS A 198 4.64 -14.64 10.51
C LYS A 198 5.62 -15.76 10.86
N GLU A 199 5.16 -17.01 11.00
CA GLU A 199 6.03 -18.15 11.29
C GLU A 199 7.08 -18.36 10.21
N LEU A 200 6.67 -18.31 8.94
CA LEU A 200 7.58 -18.41 7.79
C LEU A 200 8.58 -17.26 7.76
N ALA A 201 8.15 -16.03 8.05
CA ALA A 201 9.02 -14.87 8.14
C ALA A 201 10.09 -15.01 9.22
N LEU A 202 9.72 -15.50 10.41
CA LEU A 202 10.67 -15.71 11.50
C LEU A 202 11.68 -16.81 11.17
N ALA A 203 11.24 -17.90 10.54
CA ALA A 203 12.12 -18.97 10.07
C ALA A 203 13.13 -18.45 9.03
N ALA A 204 12.65 -17.73 8.00
CA ALA A 204 13.50 -17.16 6.96
C ALA A 204 14.52 -16.15 7.50
N ARG A 205 14.15 -15.31 8.49
CA ARG A 205 15.10 -14.40 9.14
C ARG A 205 16.20 -15.14 9.89
N LYS A 206 15.83 -16.23 10.59
CA LYS A 206 16.81 -17.06 11.31
C LYS A 206 17.81 -17.70 10.35
N GLU A 207 17.34 -18.26 9.24
CA GLU A 207 18.21 -18.83 8.20
C GLU A 207 19.19 -17.79 7.64
N GLN A 208 18.72 -16.57 7.35
CA GLN A 208 19.57 -15.47 6.89
C GLN A 208 20.64 -15.05 7.91
N GLU A 209 20.30 -15.04 9.21
CA GLU A 209 21.26 -14.76 10.28
C GLU A 209 22.33 -15.86 10.41
N ASP A 210 21.95 -17.12 10.25
CA ASP A 210 22.85 -18.26 10.34
C ASP A 210 23.80 -18.34 9.12
N GLU A 211 23.30 -18.00 7.92
CA GLU A 211 24.12 -17.88 6.71
C GLU A 211 25.19 -16.78 6.85
N TYR A 212 24.83 -15.64 7.44
CA TYR A 212 25.77 -14.53 7.67
C TYR A 212 26.84 -14.84 8.74
N LYS A 213 26.55 -15.76 9.67
CA LYS A 213 27.47 -16.17 10.74
C LYS A 213 28.44 -17.28 10.32
N THR A 214 28.18 -17.94 9.20
CA THR A 214 29.05 -19.01 8.70
C THR A 214 30.29 -18.38 8.04
N PRO A 215 31.51 -18.53 8.60
CA PRO A 215 32.70 -17.96 7.98
C PRO A 215 32.90 -18.58 6.60
N TRP A 216 33.29 -17.78 5.62
CA TRP A 216 33.70 -18.29 4.32
C TRP A 216 34.98 -19.12 4.51
N ILE A 217 34.83 -20.44 4.54
CA ILE A 217 35.94 -21.40 4.47
C ILE A 217 36.08 -21.73 2.98
N GLY A 218 36.77 -20.88 2.24
CA GLY A 218 37.12 -21.18 0.86
C GLY A 218 38.25 -22.20 0.79
N ASP A 219 38.19 -23.07 -0.23
CA ASP A 219 39.30 -23.92 -0.69
C ASP A 219 40.35 -23.13 -1.48
#